data_AF-A0A2S5G640-F1
#
_entry.id   AF-A0A2S5G640-F1
#
_cell.length_a   1.000
_cell.length_b   1.000
_cell.length_c   1.000
_cell.angle_alpha   90.00
_cell.angle_beta   90.00
_cell.angle_gamma   90.00
#
_symmetry.space_group_name_H-M   'P 1'
#
loop_
_entity.id
_entity.type
_entity.pdbx_description
1 polymer ?
#
loop_
_entity_poly.entity_id
_entity_poly.type
_entity_poly.pdbx_seq_one_letter_code
_entity_poly.pdbx_strand_id
1 'polypeptide(L)' 'MEITNIAVLAPLIVVSLLLTVVAIVDLIRRPETNGPKVVWALVILFLSTIGPILYFIFGRRDV' A
#
# COMPACT_ATOMS: atom_id res chain seq x y z
N MET A 1 -17.92 -29.89 -1.57
CA MET A 1 -16.90 -28.96 -1.03
C MET A 1 -17.40 -27.56 -1.33
N GLU A 2 -17.89 -26.84 -0.33
CA GLU A 2 -18.11 -25.40 -0.48
C GLU A 2 -16.75 -24.74 -0.70
N ILE A 3 -16.47 -24.39 -1.95
CA ILE A 3 -15.37 -23.50 -2.27
C ILE A 3 -15.79 -22.14 -1.74
N THR A 4 -15.10 -21.66 -0.71
CA THR A 4 -15.27 -20.35 -0.07
C THR A 4 -15.70 -19.31 -1.10
N ASN A 5 -16.88 -18.71 -0.90
CA ASN A 5 -17.45 -17.76 -1.85
C ASN A 5 -16.57 -16.50 -1.91
N ILE A 6 -15.59 -16.47 -2.82
CA ILE A 6 -14.59 -15.40 -3.00
C ILE A 6 -15.26 -14.03 -3.14
N ALA A 7 -16.53 -13.99 -3.59
CA ALA A 7 -17.36 -12.79 -3.64
C ALA A 7 -17.43 -12.03 -2.29
N VAL A 8 -17.37 -12.73 -1.16
CA VAL A 8 -17.38 -12.11 0.18
C VAL A 8 -16.06 -11.38 0.47
N LEU A 9 -14.94 -11.89 -0.05
CA LEU A 9 -13.61 -11.28 0.12
C LEU A 9 -13.28 -10.27 -0.98
N ALA A 10 -14.02 -10.27 -2.10
CA ALA A 10 -13.76 -9.40 -3.24
C ALA A 10 -13.63 -7.91 -2.87
N PRO A 11 -14.51 -7.32 -2.02
CA PRO A 11 -14.36 -5.92 -1.62
C PRO A 11 -13.05 -5.65 -0.88
N LEU A 12 -12.66 -6.55 0.02
CA LEU A 12 -11.42 -6.41 0.78
C LEU A 12 -10.19 -6.47 -0.13
N ILE A 13 -10.19 -7.41 -1.09
CA ILE A 13 -9.12 -7.54 -2.09
C ILE A 13 -9.03 -6.27 -2.94
N VAL A 14 -10.16 -5.75 -3.40
CA VAL A 14 -10.21 -4.51 -4.20
C VAL A 14 -9.65 -3.33 -3.41
N VAL A 15 -10.06 -3.15 -2.15
CA VAL A 15 -9.55 -2.07 -1.30
C VAL A 15 -8.06 -2.23 -1.04
N SER A 16 -7.58 -3.43 -0.73
CA SER A 16 -6.15 -3.70 -0.53
C SER A 16 -5.33 -3.40 -1.79
N LEU A 17 -5.81 -3.79 -2.97
CA LEU A 17 -5.12 -3.50 -4.24
C LEU A 17 -5.11 -2.00 -4.54
N LEU A 18 -6.23 -1.32 -4.38
CA LEU A 18 -6.32 0.13 -4.56
C LEU A 18 -5.36 0.86 -3.62
N LEU A 19 -5.31 0.47 -2.34
CA LEU A 19 -4.42 1.06 -1.35
C LEU A 19 -2.94 0.92 -1.77
N THR A 20 -2.53 -0.27 -2.21
CA THR A 20 -1.16 -0.51 -2.69
C THR A 20 -0.84 0.30 -3.93
N VAL A 21 -1.74 0.32 -4.93
CA VAL A 21 -1.55 1.09 -6.17
C VAL A 21 -1.41 2.58 -5.86
N VAL A 22 -2.31 3.13 -5.04
CA VAL A 22 -2.26 4.55 -4.64
C VAL A 22 -0.98 4.85 -3.88
N ALA A 23 -0.52 3.96 -2.99
CA ALA A 23 0.72 4.16 -2.23
C ALA A 23 1.96 4.20 -3.14
N ILE A 24 2.04 3.29 -4.13
CA ILE A 24 3.13 3.28 -5.10
C ILE A 24 3.09 4.54 -5.97
N VAL A 25 1.91 4.93 -6.47
CA VAL A 25 1.75 6.14 -7.28
C VAL A 25 2.14 7.39 -6.49
N ASP A 26 1.71 7.51 -5.24
CA ASP A 26 2.08 8.62 -4.35
C ASP A 26 3.60 8.63 -4.09
N LEU A 27 4.21 7.47 -3.83
CA LEU A 27 5.65 7.33 -3.63
C LEU A 27 6.49 7.79 -4.84
N ILE A 28 6.06 7.44 -6.04
CA ILE A 28 6.75 7.84 -7.28
C ILE A 28 6.61 9.36 -7.50
N ARG A 29 5.41 9.90 -7.27
CA ARG A 29 5.09 11.32 -7.53
C ARG A 29 5.70 12.29 -6.53
N ARG A 30 5.89 11.89 -5.27
CA ARG A 30 6.46 12.80 -4.26
C ARG A 30 7.93 13.05 -4.55
N PRO A 31 8.44 14.29 -4.45
CA PRO A 31 9.86 14.57 -4.61
C PRO A 31 10.69 13.94 -3.47
N GLU A 32 10.19 14.04 -2.25
CA GLU A 32 10.84 13.54 -1.03
C GLU A 32 9.87 12.72 -0.17
N THR A 33 10.45 11.84 0.64
CA THR A 33 9.76 11.02 1.65
C THR A 33 10.52 11.10 2.97
N ASN A 34 9.89 10.71 4.07
CA ASN A 34 10.59 10.54 5.35
C ASN A 34 11.54 9.34 5.26
N GLY A 35 12.80 9.58 4.89
CA GLY A 35 13.78 8.54 4.58
C GLY A 35 13.77 8.13 3.10
N PRO A 36 14.63 7.17 2.70
CA PRO A 36 14.83 6.82 1.29
C PRO A 36 13.58 6.22 0.64
N LYS A 37 13.22 6.69 -0.56
CA LYS A 37 12.07 6.15 -1.31
C LYS A 37 12.12 4.64 -1.53
N VAL A 38 13.33 4.10 -1.71
CA VAL A 38 13.53 2.65 -1.92
C VAL A 38 13.07 1.85 -0.70
N VAL A 39 13.31 2.35 0.51
CA VAL A 39 12.84 1.69 1.74
C VAL A 39 11.31 1.62 1.75
N TRP A 40 10.65 2.72 1.39
CA TRP A 40 9.18 2.75 1.31
C TRP A 40 8.62 1.85 0.21
N ALA A 41 9.28 1.74 -0.94
CA ALA A 41 8.89 0.80 -1.99
C ALA A 41 8.92 -0.64 -1.47
N LEU A 42 9.99 -1.01 -0.75
CA LEU A 42 10.09 -2.33 -0.13
C LEU A 42 9.00 -2.54 0.93
N VAL A 43 8.79 -1.58 1.81
CA VAL A 43 7.74 -1.63 2.83
C VAL A 43 6.36 -1.86 2.20
N ILE A 44 6.00 -1.10 1.16
CA ILE A 44 4.72 -1.21 0.46
C ILE A 44 4.55 -2.59 -0.20
N LEU A 45 5.60 -3.12 -0.84
CA LEU A 45 5.51 -4.36 -1.62
C LEU A 45 5.58 -5.62 -0.74
N PHE A 46 6.33 -5.60 0.36
CA PHE A 46 6.61 -6.80 1.15
C PHE A 46 5.76 -6.94 2.43
N LEU A 47 5.12 -5.87 2.91
CA LEU A 47 4.30 -5.91 4.14
C LEU A 47 2.79 -5.98 3.88
N SER A 48 2.36 -6.42 2.69
CA SER A 48 0.93 -6.53 2.32
C SER A 48 0.17 -5.23 2.63
N THR A 49 -1.07 -5.28 3.13
CA THR A 49 -1.85 -4.06 3.48
C THR A 49 -1.17 -3.17 4.52
N ILE A 50 -0.31 -3.72 5.39
CA ILE A 50 0.38 -2.94 6.43
C ILE A 50 1.40 -1.98 5.80
N GLY A 51 2.07 -2.39 4.71
CA GLY A 51 3.08 -1.59 4.01
C GLY A 51 2.56 -0.22 3.54
N PRO A 52 1.52 -0.17 2.70
CA PRO A 52 0.84 1.06 2.29
C PRO A 52 0.37 1.92 3.48
N ILE A 53 -0.18 1.30 4.53
CA ILE A 53 -0.64 2.04 5.73
C ILE A 53 0.55 2.74 6.40
N LEU A 54 1.65 2.03 6.64
CA LEU A 54 2.87 2.60 7.23
C LEU A 54 3.43 3.72 6.36
N TYR A 55 3.46 3.54 5.04
CA TYR A 55 3.89 4.57 4.12
C TYR A 55 3.03 5.83 4.23
N PHE A 56 1.70 5.71 4.25
CA PHE A 56 0.83 6.87 4.34
C PHE A 56 0.91 7.61 5.68
N ILE A 57 1.18 6.90 6.78
CA ILE A 57 1.27 7.50 8.12
C ILE A 57 2.66 8.09 8.36
N PHE A 58 3.71 7.36 8.03
CA PHE A 58 5.09 7.71 8.40
C PHE A 58 5.96 8.11 7.21
N GLY A 59 5.75 7.51 6.04
CA GLY A 59 6.60 7.71 4.86
C GLY A 59 6.32 8.98 4.08
N ARG A 60 5.06 9.43 4.07
CA ARG A 60 4.70 10.72 3.49
C ARG A 60 5.33 11.85 4.29
N ARG A 61 6.10 12.67 3.59
CA ARG A 61 6.56 13.95 4.10
C ARG A 61 5.48 14.97 3.76
N ASP A 62 4.84 15.52 4.79
CA ASP A 62 3.93 16.66 4.67
C ASP A 62 4.74 17.92 5.02
N VAL A 63 5.47 18.44 4.03
CA VAL A 63 6.17 19.73 4.10
C VAL A 63 5.99 20.46 2.79
#